data_AF-A0A172Y3W7-F1
#
_entry.id   AF-A0A172Y3W7-F1
#
_cell.length_a   1.000
_cell.length_b   1.000
_cell.length_c   1.000
_cell.angle_alpha   90.00
_cell.angle_beta   90.00
_cell.angle_gamma   90.00
#
_symmetry.space_group_name_H-M   'P 1'
#
loop_
_entity.id
_entity.type
_entity.pdbx_description
1 polymer ?
#
loop_
_entity_poly.entity_id
_entity_poly.type
_entity_poly.pdbx_seq_one_letter_code
_entity_poly.pdbx_strand_id
1 'polypeptide(L)'
;MSVTEMNALMLKKTGWTAAWGATLGSALILGGCVGAFEPKTDPTSPLAPRIQQLVDENRQYPRWADFPRSSTPLPAPTEIAADVGRMQGRSAALTAEMARIDWTLNSDPAAFLAEINRRLDASQMSPQTLKTAQEVEAYAEELRRRATAPPPIDRPRF
;
A
#
# COMPACT_ATOMS: atom_id res chain seq x y z
N MET A 1 -28.31 49.40 -16.06
CA MET A 1 -27.76 48.25 -16.82
C MET A 1 -26.27 48.20 -16.53
N SER A 2 -25.80 47.17 -15.84
CA SER A 2 -24.43 47.10 -15.32
C SER A 2 -23.48 46.53 -16.39
N VAL A 3 -22.22 46.96 -16.32
CA VAL A 3 -21.09 46.56 -17.19
C VAL A 3 -20.92 45.04 -17.29
N THR A 4 -21.47 44.29 -16.34
CA THR A 4 -21.45 42.82 -16.27
C THR A 4 -22.26 42.15 -17.38
N GLU A 5 -23.34 42.75 -17.87
CA GLU A 5 -24.17 42.15 -18.93
C GLU A 5 -23.54 42.25 -20.33
N MET A 6 -22.57 43.14 -20.54
CA MET A 6 -21.97 43.37 -21.86
C MET A 6 -20.84 42.37 -22.21
N ASN A 7 -20.30 41.64 -21.22
CA ASN A 7 -19.23 40.66 -21.43
C ASN A 7 -19.71 39.21 -21.67
N ALA A 8 -21.00 38.92 -21.45
CA ALA A 8 -21.52 37.55 -21.57
C ALA A 8 -21.72 37.09 -23.02
N LEU A 9 -21.92 38.02 -23.97
CA LEU A 9 -22.28 37.70 -25.36
C LEU A 9 -21.06 37.42 -26.26
N MET A 10 -19.86 37.86 -25.88
CA MET A 10 -18.65 37.68 -26.71
C MET A 10 -17.97 36.33 -26.53
N LEU A 11 -18.20 35.60 -25.43
CA LEU A 11 -17.52 34.32 -25.17
C LEU A 11 -18.13 33.12 -25.91
N LYS A 12 -19.39 33.21 -26.35
CA LYS A 12 -20.13 32.03 -26.84
C LYS A 12 -19.83 31.67 -28.29
N LYS A 13 -19.34 32.61 -29.11
CA LYS A 13 -19.19 32.43 -30.56
C LYS A 13 -17.77 32.07 -31.02
N THR A 14 -16.75 32.36 -30.22
CA THR A 14 -15.33 32.11 -30.52
C THR A 14 -14.78 30.84 -29.88
N GLY A 15 -15.45 30.27 -28.87
CA GLY A 15 -14.98 29.05 -28.19
C GLY A 15 -15.14 27.76 -28.98
N TRP A 16 -16.05 27.71 -29.97
CA TRP A 16 -16.41 26.44 -30.62
C TRP A 16 -15.45 26.05 -31.76
N THR A 17 -14.83 27.01 -32.44
CA THR A 17 -13.87 26.72 -33.52
C THR A 17 -12.45 26.44 -33.03
N ALA A 18 -12.08 26.94 -31.85
CA ALA A 18 -10.79 26.66 -31.23
C ALA A 18 -10.69 25.25 -30.62
N ALA A 19 -11.82 24.68 -30.18
CA ALA A 19 -11.84 23.37 -29.51
C ALA A 19 -11.62 22.18 -30.46
N TRP A 20 -12.02 22.27 -31.73
CA TRP A 20 -11.86 21.17 -32.71
C TRP A 20 -10.48 21.16 -33.39
N GLY A 21 -9.82 22.32 -33.52
CA GLY A 21 -8.46 22.40 -34.05
C GLY A 21 -7.40 21.86 -33.10
N ALA A 22 -7.63 21.99 -31.78
CA ALA A 22 -6.68 21.56 -30.76
C ALA A 22 -6.70 20.04 -30.51
N THR A 23 -7.83 19.36 -30.67
CA THR A 23 -7.95 17.92 -30.33
C THR A 23 -7.30 16.98 -31.35
N LEU A 24 -7.25 17.35 -32.63
CA LEU A 24 -6.56 16.57 -33.67
C LEU A 24 -5.03 16.78 -33.68
N GLY A 25 -4.55 17.95 -33.24
CA GLY A 25 -3.11 18.25 -33.16
C GLY A 25 -2.42 17.63 -31.94
N SER A 26 -3.13 17.46 -30.82
CA SER A 26 -2.55 16.93 -29.58
C SER A 26 -2.37 15.41 -29.56
N ALA A 27 -3.07 14.66 -30.42
CA ALA A 27 -2.93 13.20 -30.47
C ALA A 27 -1.61 12.72 -31.10
N LEU A 28 -0.98 13.52 -31.96
CA LEU A 28 0.29 13.18 -32.61
C LEU A 28 1.53 13.52 -31.75
N ILE A 29 1.39 14.44 -30.78
CA ILE A 29 2.52 14.91 -29.95
C ILE A 29 2.71 14.04 -28.69
N LEU A 30 1.67 13.36 -28.22
CA LEU A 30 1.75 12.49 -27.03
C LEU A 30 2.22 11.05 -27.32
N GLY A 31 2.39 10.66 -28.59
CA GLY A 31 2.91 9.36 -29.00
C GLY A 31 4.44 9.24 -29.02
N GLY A 32 5.17 10.29 -28.62
CA GLY A 32 6.59 10.47 -28.96
C GLY A 32 7.64 9.89 -28.00
N CYS A 33 7.29 9.18 -26.93
CA CYS A 33 8.28 8.73 -25.93
C CYS A 33 8.30 7.21 -25.64
N VAL A 34 7.82 6.37 -26.55
CA VAL A 34 8.18 4.94 -26.57
C VAL A 34 9.20 4.73 -27.67
N GLY A 35 10.38 5.34 -27.52
CA GLY A 35 11.53 4.90 -28.29
C GLY A 35 11.83 3.46 -27.88
N ALA A 36 11.80 2.53 -28.84
CA ALA A 36 12.21 1.15 -28.60
C ALA A 36 13.63 1.18 -28.00
N PHE A 37 13.75 0.86 -26.71
CA PHE A 37 15.04 0.68 -26.06
C PHE A 37 15.67 -0.57 -26.67
N GLU A 38 16.55 -0.37 -27.66
CA GLU A 38 17.28 -1.44 -28.35
C GLU A 38 18.78 -1.29 -28.08
N PRO A 39 19.24 -1.57 -26.83
CA PRO A 39 20.65 -1.54 -26.51
C PRO A 39 21.37 -2.61 -27.34
N LYS A 40 22.31 -2.17 -28.17
CA LYS A 40 23.14 -3.09 -28.95
C LYS A 40 24.14 -3.76 -28.02
N THR A 41 24.10 -5.08 -27.94
CA THR A 41 25.12 -5.86 -27.23
C THR A 41 26.45 -5.74 -27.97
N ASP A 42 27.55 -5.51 -27.25
CA ASP A 42 28.89 -5.45 -27.84
C ASP A 42 29.22 -6.79 -28.56
N PRO A 43 29.47 -6.78 -29.88
CA PRO A 43 29.71 -8.00 -30.65
C PRO A 43 31.02 -8.71 -30.28
N THR A 44 31.93 -8.06 -29.57
CA THR A 44 33.20 -8.65 -29.11
C THR A 44 33.08 -9.36 -27.76
N SER A 45 31.93 -9.24 -27.08
CA SER A 45 31.69 -9.87 -25.79
C SER A 45 31.44 -11.38 -25.94
N PRO A 46 32.13 -12.24 -25.16
CA PRO A 46 31.85 -13.67 -25.15
C PRO A 46 30.44 -14.01 -24.65
N LEU A 47 29.76 -13.07 -23.97
CA LEU A 47 28.38 -13.22 -23.49
C LEU A 47 27.33 -12.77 -24.52
N ALA A 48 27.74 -12.16 -25.64
CA ALA A 48 26.82 -11.60 -26.63
C ALA A 48 25.76 -12.60 -27.14
N PRO A 49 26.09 -13.87 -27.46
CA PRO A 49 25.09 -14.85 -27.89
C PRO A 49 24.05 -15.16 -26.80
N ARG A 50 24.50 -15.23 -25.54
CA ARG A 50 23.62 -15.53 -24.41
C ARG A 50 22.69 -14.37 -24.08
N ILE A 51 23.19 -13.13 -24.16
CA ILE A 51 22.39 -11.92 -23.96
C ILE A 51 21.36 -11.79 -25.08
N GLN A 52 21.75 -12.00 -26.34
CA GLN A 52 20.84 -11.95 -27.47
C GLN A 52 19.72 -13.00 -27.34
N GLN A 53 20.06 -14.22 -26.96
CA GLN A 53 19.08 -15.27 -26.67
C GLN A 53 18.06 -14.84 -25.59
N LEU A 54 18.53 -14.27 -24.47
CA LEU A 54 17.64 -13.79 -23.40
C LEU A 54 16.74 -12.64 -23.85
N VAL A 55 17.26 -11.72 -24.67
CA VAL A 55 16.49 -10.63 -25.26
C VAL A 55 15.41 -11.18 -26.18
N ASP A 56 15.76 -12.12 -27.06
CA ASP A 56 14.82 -12.70 -28.03
C ASP A 56 13.73 -13.53 -27.32
N GLU A 57 14.09 -14.30 -26.29
CA GLU A 57 13.15 -15.07 -25.45
C GLU A 57 12.17 -14.18 -24.68
N ASN A 58 12.57 -12.97 -24.28
CA ASN A 58 11.77 -12.06 -23.45
C ASN A 58 11.28 -10.81 -24.21
N ARG A 59 11.45 -10.77 -25.54
CA ARG A 59 11.05 -9.62 -26.37
C ARG A 59 9.53 -9.42 -26.38
N GLN A 60 8.78 -10.49 -26.14
CA GLN A 60 7.31 -10.50 -26.16
C GLN A 60 6.78 -10.21 -24.75
N TYR A 61 6.56 -8.94 -24.44
CA TYR A 61 5.79 -8.56 -23.26
C TYR A 61 4.28 -8.79 -23.53
N PRO A 62 3.52 -9.23 -22.51
CA PRO A 62 2.06 -9.27 -22.61
C PRO A 62 1.52 -7.90 -23.01
N ARG A 63 0.67 -7.84 -24.03
CA ARG A 63 -0.01 -6.60 -24.40
C ARG A 63 -1.18 -6.39 -23.43
N TRP A 64 -1.59 -5.14 -23.25
CA TRP A 64 -2.81 -4.81 -22.50
C TRP A 64 -4.05 -5.58 -22.99
N ALA A 65 -4.11 -5.88 -24.29
CA ALA A 65 -5.19 -6.66 -24.88
C ALA A 65 -5.16 -8.17 -24.54
N ASP A 66 -4.00 -8.68 -24.10
CA ASP A 66 -3.80 -10.09 -23.78
C ASP A 66 -4.19 -10.41 -22.32
N PHE A 67 -4.40 -9.38 -21.48
CA PHE A 67 -4.94 -9.57 -20.14
C PHE A 67 -6.40 -10.01 -20.21
N PRO A 68 -6.81 -11.02 -19.40
CA PRO A 68 -8.18 -11.46 -19.36
C PRO A 68 -9.08 -10.27 -19.00
N ARG A 69 -10.09 -10.03 -19.84
CA ARG A 69 -11.10 -9.02 -19.53
C ARG A 69 -11.87 -9.51 -18.30
N SER A 70 -12.01 -8.63 -17.31
CA SER A 70 -12.90 -8.89 -16.18
C SER A 70 -14.32 -9.13 -16.71
N SER A 71 -14.95 -10.22 -16.27
CA SER A 71 -16.39 -10.46 -16.48
C SER A 71 -17.25 -9.61 -15.54
N THR A 72 -16.64 -9.06 -14.48
CA THR A 72 -17.32 -8.21 -13.52
C THR A 72 -17.48 -6.81 -14.11
N PRO A 73 -18.71 -6.28 -14.18
CA PRO A 73 -18.93 -4.91 -14.61
C PRO A 73 -18.23 -3.93 -13.66
N LEU A 74 -17.72 -2.83 -14.22
CA LEU A 74 -17.20 -1.74 -13.40
C LEU A 74 -18.34 -1.08 -12.62
N PRO A 75 -18.08 -0.59 -11.40
CA PRO A 75 -19.09 0.13 -10.62
C PRO A 75 -19.56 1.37 -11.37
N ALA A 76 -20.84 1.69 -11.24
CA ALA A 76 -21.43 2.86 -11.85
C ALA A 76 -20.82 4.13 -11.21
N PRO A 77 -20.74 5.26 -11.96
CA PRO A 77 -20.25 6.52 -11.40
C PRO A 77 -21.00 6.98 -10.14
N THR A 78 -22.29 6.67 -10.01
CA THR A 78 -23.11 6.96 -8.84
C THR A 78 -22.71 6.14 -7.61
N GLU A 79 -22.30 4.88 -7.81
CA GLU A 79 -21.79 4.02 -6.74
C GLU A 79 -20.45 4.55 -6.24
N ILE A 80 -19.54 4.92 -7.14
CA ILE A 80 -18.26 5.54 -6.79
C ILE A 80 -18.50 6.85 -6.02
N ALA A 81 -19.42 7.69 -6.48
CA ALA A 81 -19.76 8.95 -5.80
C ALA A 81 -20.31 8.70 -4.39
N ALA A 82 -21.18 7.70 -4.22
CA ALA A 82 -21.70 7.31 -2.91
C ALA A 82 -20.58 6.81 -1.99
N ASP A 83 -19.64 6.04 -2.51
CA ASP A 83 -18.50 5.49 -1.75
C ASP A 83 -17.57 6.60 -1.28
N VAL A 84 -17.24 7.55 -2.16
CA VAL A 84 -16.46 8.74 -1.83
C VAL A 84 -17.18 9.59 -0.78
N GLY A 85 -18.49 9.78 -0.90
CA GLY A 85 -19.29 10.50 0.10
C GLY A 85 -19.24 9.82 1.48
N ARG A 86 -19.34 8.48 1.54
CA ARG A 86 -19.19 7.73 2.79
C ARG A 86 -17.78 7.85 3.37
N MET A 87 -16.76 7.81 2.53
CA MET A 87 -15.37 7.99 2.95
C MET A 87 -15.16 9.38 3.57
N GLN A 88 -15.63 10.44 2.90
CA GLN A 88 -15.53 11.81 3.39
C GLN A 88 -16.27 11.99 4.73
N GLY A 89 -17.47 11.42 4.87
CA GLY A 89 -18.21 11.44 6.13
C GLY A 89 -17.46 10.77 7.28
N ARG A 90 -16.85 9.60 7.03
CA ARG A 90 -16.01 8.91 8.03
C ARG A 90 -14.76 9.72 8.39
N SER A 91 -14.11 10.33 7.40
CA SER A 91 -12.96 11.21 7.66
C SER A 91 -13.35 12.40 8.52
N ALA A 92 -14.48 13.04 8.25
CA ALA A 92 -14.97 14.16 9.07
C ALA A 92 -15.27 13.73 10.52
N ALA A 93 -15.91 12.58 10.70
CA ALA A 93 -16.16 12.01 12.03
C ALA A 93 -14.86 11.74 12.79
N LEU A 94 -13.89 11.09 12.13
CA LEU A 94 -12.57 10.81 12.71
C LEU A 94 -11.83 12.09 13.10
N THR A 95 -11.86 13.11 12.24
CA THR A 95 -11.26 14.42 12.58
C THR A 95 -11.91 15.04 13.81
N ALA A 96 -13.25 14.95 13.93
CA ALA A 96 -13.96 15.44 15.10
C ALA A 96 -13.63 14.65 16.38
N GLU A 97 -13.43 13.34 16.28
CA GLU A 97 -12.99 12.49 17.40
C GLU A 97 -11.57 12.85 17.83
N MET A 98 -10.64 12.98 16.88
CA MET A 98 -9.26 13.38 17.16
C MET A 98 -9.17 14.75 17.83
N ALA A 99 -10.01 15.71 17.41
CA ALA A 99 -10.06 17.04 18.00
C ALA A 99 -10.55 17.04 19.46
N ARG A 100 -11.26 15.99 19.90
CA ARG A 100 -11.70 15.83 21.30
C ARG A 100 -10.66 15.12 22.17
N ILE A 101 -9.64 14.52 21.58
CA ILE A 101 -8.57 13.89 22.36
C ILE A 101 -7.81 15.00 23.08
N ASP A 102 -7.86 14.97 24.40
CA ASP A 102 -7.05 15.83 25.24
C ASP A 102 -5.64 15.25 25.31
N TRP A 103 -4.71 15.87 24.57
CA TRP A 103 -3.31 15.44 24.50
C TRP A 103 -2.48 15.93 25.68
N THR A 104 -3.04 16.81 26.51
CA THR A 104 -2.36 17.36 27.67
C THR A 104 -2.83 16.62 28.91
N LEU A 105 -1.89 16.08 29.68
CA LEU A 105 -2.24 15.50 30.96
C LEU A 105 -2.58 16.63 31.94
N ASN A 106 -3.88 16.94 32.04
CA ASN A 106 -4.42 18.01 32.89
C ASN A 106 -4.56 17.58 34.37
N SER A 107 -3.88 16.52 34.78
CA SER A 107 -3.89 15.93 36.12
C SER A 107 -2.49 15.57 36.59
N ASP A 108 -2.33 15.26 37.88
CA ASP A 108 -1.05 14.77 38.42
C ASP A 108 -0.58 13.50 37.66
N PRO A 109 0.61 13.52 37.04
CA PRO A 109 1.17 12.37 36.34
C PRO A 109 1.31 11.12 37.20
N ALA A 110 1.65 11.27 38.48
CA ALA A 110 1.84 10.13 39.38
C ALA A 110 0.51 9.43 39.68
N ALA A 111 -0.54 10.20 39.99
CA ALA A 111 -1.89 9.69 40.18
C ALA A 111 -2.45 9.02 38.91
N PHE A 112 -2.19 9.58 37.72
CA PHE A 112 -2.61 9.00 36.45
C PHE A 112 -1.94 7.65 36.17
N LEU A 113 -0.62 7.56 36.39
CA LEU A 113 0.11 6.29 36.26
C LEU A 113 -0.37 5.24 37.27
N ALA A 114 -0.63 5.65 38.52
CA ALA A 114 -1.19 4.75 39.53
C ALA A 114 -2.57 4.22 39.12
N GLU A 115 -3.42 5.06 38.53
CA GLU A 115 -4.73 4.65 38.02
C GLU A 115 -4.64 3.70 36.83
N ILE A 116 -3.74 3.97 35.87
CA ILE A 116 -3.48 3.05 34.75
C ILE A 116 -2.99 1.70 35.26
N ASN A 117 -2.01 1.68 36.16
CA ASN A 117 -1.47 0.45 36.73
C ASN A 117 -2.57 -0.32 37.47
N ARG A 118 -3.41 0.35 38.25
CA ARG A 118 -4.55 -0.28 38.92
C ARG A 118 -5.54 -0.91 37.94
N ARG A 119 -5.83 -0.26 36.81
CA ARG A 119 -6.72 -0.81 35.76
C ARG A 119 -6.08 -1.97 35.01
N LEU A 120 -4.77 -1.89 34.75
CA LEU A 120 -4.02 -2.97 34.14
C LEU A 120 -3.91 -4.17 35.08
N ASP A 121 -3.62 -3.97 36.36
CA ASP A 121 -3.61 -5.03 37.38
C ASP A 121 -5.01 -5.65 37.55
N ALA A 122 -6.07 -4.85 37.46
CA ALA A 122 -7.45 -5.35 37.52
C ALA A 122 -7.89 -6.12 36.27
N SER A 123 -7.27 -5.87 35.10
CA SER A 123 -7.58 -6.54 33.83
C SER A 123 -6.60 -7.67 33.47
N GLN A 124 -5.38 -7.62 34.02
CA GLN A 124 -4.39 -8.68 34.01
C GLN A 124 -4.40 -9.42 35.35
N MET A 125 -5.44 -10.20 35.57
CA MET A 125 -5.33 -11.44 36.36
C MET A 125 -6.55 -12.31 36.07
N SER A 126 -6.44 -13.15 35.03
CA SER A 126 -7.07 -14.45 35.12
C SER A 126 -6.10 -15.33 35.92
N PRO A 127 -6.49 -15.89 37.07
CA PRO A 127 -5.61 -16.75 37.89
C PRO A 127 -5.07 -17.98 37.13
N GLN A 128 -5.63 -18.28 35.95
CA GLN A 128 -5.33 -19.44 35.13
C GLN A 128 -3.90 -19.43 34.54
N THR A 129 -3.18 -18.30 34.57
CA THR A 129 -1.81 -18.17 34.02
C THR A 129 -0.74 -17.91 35.07
N LEU A 130 -1.08 -17.83 36.36
CA LEU A 130 -0.09 -17.79 37.43
C LEU A 130 0.47 -19.19 37.64
N LYS A 131 1.42 -19.59 36.79
CA LYS A 131 2.26 -20.76 37.08
C LYS A 131 2.95 -20.50 38.41
N THR A 132 2.81 -21.43 39.35
CA THR A 132 3.58 -21.44 40.59
C THR A 132 5.07 -21.47 40.27
N ALA A 133 5.93 -20.99 41.18
CA ALA A 133 7.37 -21.00 40.97
C ALA A 133 7.91 -22.40 40.62
N GLN A 134 7.28 -23.44 41.18
CA GLN A 134 7.60 -24.83 40.89
C GLN A 134 7.25 -25.25 39.45
N GLU A 135 6.12 -24.79 38.91
CA GLU A 135 5.71 -25.06 37.53
C GLU A 135 6.56 -24.28 36.51
N VAL A 136 7.07 -23.10 36.89
CA VAL A 136 8.03 -22.36 36.09
C VAL A 136 9.37 -23.10 36.03
N GLU A 137 9.87 -23.61 37.16
CA GLU A 137 11.12 -24.37 37.19
C GLU A 137 10.99 -25.70 36.43
N ALA A 138 9.88 -26.42 36.60
CA ALA A 138 9.62 -27.66 35.85
C ALA A 138 9.59 -27.42 34.33
N TYR A 139 8.99 -26.31 33.88
CA TYR A 139 8.99 -25.92 32.47
C TYR A 139 10.40 -25.53 31.97
N ALA A 140 11.19 -24.84 32.80
CA ALA A 140 12.57 -24.50 32.49
C ALA A 140 13.45 -25.77 32.35
N GLU A 141 13.27 -26.76 33.23
CA GLU A 141 13.94 -28.06 33.13
C GLU A 141 13.58 -28.81 31.85
N GLU A 142 12.31 -28.81 31.45
CA GLU A 142 11.86 -29.44 30.20
C GLU A 142 12.51 -28.79 28.97
N LEU A 143 12.68 -27.46 28.98
CA LEU A 143 13.41 -26.75 27.93
C LEU A 143 14.89 -27.12 27.91
N ARG A 144 15.56 -27.20 29.08
CA ARG A 144 16.97 -27.62 29.16
C ARG A 144 17.18 -29.05 28.62
N ARG A 145 16.26 -29.98 28.92
CA ARG A 145 16.30 -31.35 28.38
C ARG A 145 16.18 -31.37 26.86
N ARG A 146 15.25 -30.59 26.30
CA ARG A 146 15.08 -30.47 24.83
C ARG A 146 16.27 -29.79 24.15
N ALA A 147 16.93 -28.87 24.82
CA ALA A 147 18.12 -28.19 24.31
C ALA A 147 19.39 -29.06 24.38
N THR A 148 19.34 -30.25 24.99
CA THR A 148 20.49 -31.16 25.02
C THR A 148 20.68 -31.78 23.63
N ALA A 149 21.84 -31.54 23.03
CA ALA A 149 22.16 -32.06 21.71
C ALA A 149 22.12 -33.60 21.71
N PRO A 150 21.60 -34.24 20.64
CA PRO A 150 21.59 -35.69 20.53
C PRO A 150 23.03 -36.24 20.52
N PRO A 151 23.25 -37.46 21.04
CA PRO A 151 24.58 -38.05 21.06
C PRO A 151 25.15 -38.16 19.63
N PRO A 152 26.47 -37.96 19.45
CA PRO A 152 27.10 -38.05 18.15
C PRO A 152 26.96 -39.47 17.59
N ILE A 153 26.62 -39.56 16.30
CA ILE A 153 26.57 -40.83 15.56
C ILE A 153 28.00 -41.32 15.37
N ASP A 154 28.29 -42.56 15.78
CA ASP A 154 29.59 -43.19 15.55
C ASP A 154 29.85 -43.28 14.04
N ARG A 155 30.96 -42.68 13.61
CA ARG A 155 31.41 -42.76 12.21
C ARG A 155 32.24 -44.04 12.04
N PRO A 156 31.89 -44.95 11.12
CA PRO A 156 32.75 -46.08 10.81
C PRO A 156 34.10 -45.58 10.29
N ARG A 157 35.19 -46.06 10.88
CA ARG A 157 36.56 -45.80 10.42
C ARG A 157 36.83 -46.75 9.26
N PHE A 158 36.99 -46.22 8.05
CA PHE A 158 37.57 -46.92 6.91
C PHE A 158 39.06 -46.55 6.80
#